data_AF-K2BEA7-F1
#
_entry.id   AF-K2BEA7-F1
#
_cell.length_a   1.000
_cell.length_b   1.000
_cell.length_c   1.000
_cell.angle_alpha   90.00
_cell.angle_beta   90.00
_cell.angle_gamma   90.00
#
_symmetry.space_group_name_H-M   'P 1'
#
loop_
_entity.id
_entity.type
_entity.pdbx_description
1 polymer ?
#
loop_
_entity_poly.entity_id
_entity_poly.type
_entity_poly.pdbx_seq_one_letter_code
_entity_poly.pdbx_strand_id
1 'polypeptide(L)'
;MLGSAMWLWRKVFPKIELFHRTQGIFTLLFALIHPTMIAYGYGLELYFSRNYVAPDLTVYLYFGYFQLIVMCCTVTAALLRRRNFMKKIWRYVHFGNYAVFVSVWIHGWFLGSDVQYSALKYVWIVYAVTAGVAVLLKLYDRFRPAKPVHQTGAWVKAATTAQVVPGKAFLATVGTQQIAWFNFNGKYYAIDNVCSHANGPLCQGSINGAVVTCPWHSSQFDITTGAVLEGPARRPQRSYPVKVEGNSLLAQL
;
A
#
# COMPACT_ATOMS: atom_id res chain seq x y z
N MET A 1 -6.20 1.17 -6.08
CA MET A 1 -5.70 0.05 -6.92
C MET A 1 -4.22 0.18 -7.30
N LEU A 2 -3.69 1.39 -7.46
CA LEU A 2 -2.24 1.61 -7.70
C LEU A 2 -1.34 0.96 -6.62
N GLY A 3 -1.77 1.00 -5.35
CA GLY A 3 -1.01 0.49 -4.20
C GLY A 3 -0.43 -0.93 -4.36
N SER A 4 -1.16 -1.86 -4.96
CA SER A 4 -0.69 -3.26 -5.10
C SER A 4 0.24 -3.49 -6.29
N ALA A 5 0.20 -2.62 -7.29
CA ALA A 5 1.05 -2.70 -8.47
C ALA A 5 2.07 -1.55 -8.53
N MET A 6 2.34 -0.87 -7.41
CA MET A 6 3.21 0.32 -7.37
C MET A 6 4.58 0.08 -7.98
N TRP A 7 5.10 -1.15 -7.90
CA TRP A 7 6.38 -1.52 -8.51
C TRP A 7 6.38 -1.41 -10.04
N LEU A 8 5.26 -1.75 -10.69
CA LEU A 8 5.09 -1.61 -12.14
C LEU A 8 5.01 -0.13 -12.51
N TRP A 9 4.20 0.61 -11.76
CA TRP A 9 4.01 2.03 -12.00
C TRP A 9 5.26 2.87 -11.70
N ARG A 10 6.10 2.47 -10.74
CA ARG A 10 7.39 3.14 -10.46
C ARG A 10 8.35 3.12 -11.66
N LYS A 11 8.26 2.11 -12.54
CA LYS A 11 9.09 2.03 -13.76
C LYS A 11 8.70 3.09 -14.78
N VAL A 12 7.42 3.45 -14.83
CA VAL A 12 6.86 4.43 -15.79
C VAL A 12 6.79 5.83 -15.16
N PHE A 13 6.45 5.89 -13.88
CA PHE A 13 6.25 7.10 -13.09
C PHE A 13 7.02 7.00 -11.77
N PRO A 14 8.28 7.46 -11.72
CA PRO A 14 9.14 7.33 -10.53
C PRO A 14 8.55 7.97 -9.26
N LYS A 15 7.72 9.01 -9.41
CA LYS A 15 7.06 9.73 -8.30
C LYS A 15 5.61 9.27 -8.03
N ILE A 16 5.20 8.09 -8.51
CA ILE A 16 3.83 7.57 -8.35
C ILE A 16 3.35 7.51 -6.90
N GLU A 17 4.26 7.39 -5.94
CA GLU A 17 3.89 7.33 -4.52
C GLU A 17 3.39 8.67 -3.98
N LEU A 18 3.95 9.77 -4.48
CA LEU A 18 3.46 11.10 -4.15
C LEU A 18 2.05 11.26 -4.70
N PHE A 19 1.84 10.84 -5.95
CA PHE A 19 0.51 10.82 -6.57
C PHE A 19 -0.49 9.95 -5.79
N HIS A 20 -0.08 8.74 -5.38
CA HIS A 20 -0.95 7.86 -4.60
C HIS A 20 -1.31 8.46 -3.23
N ARG A 21 -0.38 9.19 -2.59
CA ARG A 21 -0.64 9.90 -1.34
C ARG A 21 -1.59 11.07 -1.52
N THR A 22 -1.46 11.85 -2.60
CA THR A 22 -2.35 12.98 -2.88
C THR A 22 -3.72 12.54 -3.37
N GLN A 23 -3.83 11.36 -4.00
CA GLN A 23 -5.09 10.79 -4.46
C GLN A 23 -6.15 10.73 -3.34
N GLY A 24 -5.76 10.34 -2.11
CA GLY A 24 -6.68 10.28 -0.98
C GLY A 24 -7.29 11.64 -0.61
N ILE A 25 -6.52 12.73 -0.75
CA ILE A 25 -6.99 14.09 -0.50
C ILE A 25 -8.03 14.48 -1.56
N PHE A 26 -7.71 14.26 -2.84
CA PHE A 26 -8.65 14.56 -3.92
C PHE A 26 -9.94 13.75 -3.79
N THR A 27 -9.87 12.45 -3.46
CA THR A 27 -11.06 11.62 -3.26
C THR A 27 -11.94 12.15 -2.12
N LEU A 28 -11.35 12.59 -1.00
CA LEU A 28 -12.11 13.20 0.09
C LEU A 28 -12.79 14.51 -0.36
N LEU A 29 -12.06 15.39 -1.06
CA LEU A 29 -12.62 16.65 -1.56
C LEU A 29 -13.82 16.39 -2.49
N PHE A 30 -13.68 15.50 -3.47
CA PHE A 30 -14.79 15.12 -4.34
C PHE A 30 -15.98 14.54 -3.57
N ALA A 31 -15.72 13.68 -2.57
CA ALA A 31 -16.76 13.08 -1.75
C ALA A 31 -17.53 14.10 -0.88
N LEU A 32 -16.93 15.27 -0.58
CA LEU A 32 -17.59 16.35 0.15
C LEU A 32 -18.29 17.34 -0.79
N ILE A 33 -17.66 17.69 -1.91
CA ILE A 33 -18.19 18.65 -2.88
C ILE A 33 -19.46 18.09 -3.55
N HIS A 34 -19.44 16.83 -3.98
CA HIS A 34 -20.54 16.19 -4.69
C HIS A 34 -21.90 16.27 -3.96
N PRO A 35 -22.04 15.77 -2.71
CA PRO A 35 -23.31 15.89 -1.99
C PRO A 35 -23.68 17.34 -1.67
N THR A 36 -22.70 18.21 -1.45
CA THR A 36 -22.93 19.64 -1.22
C THR A 36 -23.54 20.33 -2.44
N MET A 37 -23.06 20.00 -3.64
CA MET A 37 -23.63 20.51 -4.90
C MET A 37 -25.07 20.05 -5.12
N ILE A 38 -25.38 18.79 -4.79
CA ILE A 38 -26.75 18.26 -4.87
C ILE A 38 -27.65 18.99 -3.86
N ALA A 39 -27.20 19.11 -2.61
CA ALA A 39 -27.94 19.83 -1.57
C ALA A 39 -28.18 21.30 -1.93
N TYR A 40 -27.21 21.95 -2.56
CA TYR A 40 -27.35 23.31 -3.06
C TYR A 40 -28.33 23.40 -4.23
N GLY A 41 -28.30 22.44 -5.18
CA GLY A 41 -29.15 22.43 -6.36
C GLY A 41 -30.63 22.11 -6.07
N TYR A 42 -30.90 21.20 -5.14
CA TYR A 42 -32.27 20.75 -4.82
C TYR A 42 -32.84 21.35 -3.52
N GLY A 43 -32.00 22.02 -2.71
CA GLY A 43 -32.35 22.47 -1.37
C GLY A 43 -32.22 21.39 -0.29
N LEU A 44 -31.99 21.82 0.95
CA LEU A 44 -31.74 20.91 2.08
C LEU A 44 -32.94 20.02 2.41
N GLU A 45 -34.16 20.52 2.28
CA GLU A 45 -35.37 19.75 2.58
C GLU A 45 -35.53 18.56 1.64
N LEU A 46 -35.42 18.79 0.32
CA LEU A 46 -35.51 17.73 -0.68
C LEU A 46 -34.34 16.75 -0.53
N TYR A 47 -33.13 17.27 -0.26
CA TYR A 47 -31.93 16.47 -0.05
C TYR A 47 -32.07 15.50 1.14
N PHE A 48 -32.51 15.98 2.30
CA PHE A 48 -32.65 15.12 3.48
C PHE A 48 -33.88 14.22 3.43
N SER A 49 -34.98 14.66 2.80
CA SER A 49 -36.14 13.79 2.55
C SER A 49 -35.85 12.70 1.52
N ARG A 50 -34.83 12.90 0.66
CA ARG A 50 -34.44 12.03 -0.47
C ARG A 50 -35.45 12.03 -1.62
N ASN A 51 -36.40 12.97 -1.62
CA ASN A 51 -37.47 13.07 -2.61
C ASN A 51 -36.99 13.59 -3.99
N TYR A 52 -35.69 13.80 -4.16
CA TYR A 52 -35.06 14.11 -5.45
C TYR A 52 -34.63 12.86 -6.24
N VAL A 53 -34.81 11.66 -5.67
CA VAL A 53 -34.49 10.37 -6.29
C VAL A 53 -35.75 9.52 -6.33
N ALA A 54 -35.93 8.74 -7.40
CA ALA A 54 -37.04 7.80 -7.50
C ALA A 54 -37.02 6.77 -6.35
N PRO A 55 -38.18 6.37 -5.80
CA PRO A 55 -38.24 5.48 -4.64
C PRO A 55 -37.49 4.14 -4.83
N ASP A 56 -37.57 3.56 -6.03
CA ASP A 56 -36.90 2.31 -6.40
C ASP A 56 -35.37 2.43 -6.44
N LEU A 57 -34.85 3.63 -6.66
CA LEU A 57 -33.41 3.91 -6.69
C LEU A 57 -32.84 4.33 -5.32
N THR A 58 -33.70 4.59 -4.32
CA THR A 58 -33.28 5.10 -3.01
C THR A 58 -32.29 4.17 -2.31
N VAL A 59 -32.37 2.85 -2.55
CA VAL A 59 -31.42 1.88 -2.00
C VAL A 59 -29.97 2.19 -2.35
N TYR A 60 -29.73 2.75 -3.54
CA TYR A 60 -28.38 3.06 -4.03
C TYR A 60 -27.78 4.31 -3.35
N LEU A 61 -28.59 5.16 -2.70
CA LEU A 61 -28.09 6.29 -1.90
C LEU A 61 -27.33 5.79 -0.66
N TYR A 62 -27.77 4.67 -0.05
CA TYR A 62 -27.11 4.12 1.13
C TYR A 62 -25.69 3.64 0.85
N PHE A 63 -25.37 3.21 -0.38
CA PHE A 63 -24.00 2.91 -0.80
C PHE A 63 -23.11 4.17 -0.79
N GLY A 64 -23.67 5.34 -1.10
CA GLY A 64 -22.99 6.63 -0.99
C GLY A 64 -22.73 7.02 0.48
N TYR A 65 -23.72 6.87 1.36
CA TYR A 65 -23.53 7.13 2.80
C TYR A 65 -22.52 6.18 3.44
N PHE A 66 -22.60 4.88 3.13
CA PHE A 66 -21.63 3.89 3.58
C PHE A 66 -20.21 4.29 3.16
N GLN A 67 -20.02 4.69 1.90
CA GLN A 67 -18.74 5.18 1.41
C GLN A 67 -18.24 6.38 2.21
N LEU A 68 -19.09 7.39 2.45
CA LEU A 68 -18.68 8.59 3.17
C LEU A 68 -18.24 8.26 4.60
N ILE A 69 -18.99 7.39 5.29
CA ILE A 69 -18.64 6.93 6.64
C ILE A 69 -17.28 6.23 6.64
N VAL A 70 -17.08 5.24 5.76
CA VAL A 70 -15.81 4.50 5.69
C VAL A 70 -14.63 5.40 5.31
N MET A 71 -14.86 6.38 4.43
CA MET A 71 -13.85 7.37 4.06
C MET A 71 -13.47 8.26 5.26
N CYS A 72 -14.45 8.78 6.00
CA CYS A 72 -14.22 9.54 7.23
C CYS A 72 -13.45 8.72 8.27
N CYS A 73 -13.84 7.46 8.49
CA CYS A 73 -13.09 6.54 9.36
C CYS A 73 -11.65 6.35 8.89
N THR A 74 -11.43 6.19 7.58
CA THR A 74 -10.09 6.02 6.99
C THR A 74 -9.22 7.25 7.19
N VAL A 75 -9.76 8.45 6.94
CA VAL A 75 -9.04 9.71 7.10
C VAL A 75 -8.69 9.94 8.57
N THR A 76 -9.66 9.78 9.48
CA THR A 76 -9.43 9.86 10.93
C THR A 76 -8.39 8.84 11.38
N ALA A 77 -8.47 7.60 10.89
CA ALA A 77 -7.49 6.57 11.21
C ALA A 77 -6.08 6.92 10.71
N ALA A 78 -5.97 7.53 9.52
CA ALA A 78 -4.71 7.97 8.96
C ALA A 78 -4.09 9.14 9.74
N LEU A 79 -4.91 10.10 10.20
CA LEU A 79 -4.46 11.22 11.05
C LEU A 79 -3.97 10.73 12.41
N LEU A 80 -4.65 9.73 12.98
CA LEU A 80 -4.32 9.16 14.30
C LEU A 80 -3.27 8.03 14.24
N ARG A 81 -2.74 7.68 13.06
CA ARG A 81 -1.87 6.51 12.84
C ARG A 81 -0.60 6.48 13.70
N ARG A 82 -0.14 7.63 14.20
CA ARG A 82 1.05 7.72 15.09
C ARG A 82 0.77 7.17 16.49
N ARG A 83 -0.50 7.07 16.91
CA ARG A 83 -0.89 6.48 18.20
C ARG A 83 -0.76 4.96 18.14
N ASN A 84 -0.23 4.36 19.21
CA ASN A 84 0.11 2.93 19.23
C ASN A 84 -1.09 2.01 18.97
N PHE A 85 -2.27 2.30 19.52
CA PHE A 85 -3.47 1.49 19.29
C PHE A 85 -3.94 1.54 17.83
N MET A 86 -3.79 2.71 17.18
CA MET A 86 -4.20 2.90 15.80
C MET A 86 -3.32 2.18 14.80
N LYS A 87 -2.05 1.85 15.11
CA LYS A 87 -1.17 1.10 14.19
C LYS A 87 -1.77 -0.25 13.77
N LYS A 88 -2.45 -0.93 14.70
CA LYS A 88 -3.13 -2.21 14.43
C LYS A 88 -4.45 -2.00 13.69
N ILE A 89 -5.28 -1.05 14.17
CA ILE A 89 -6.63 -0.80 13.63
C ILE A 89 -6.58 -0.17 12.24
N TRP A 90 -5.65 0.77 12.01
CA TRP A 90 -5.50 1.49 10.74
C TRP A 90 -5.39 0.53 9.56
N ARG A 91 -4.73 -0.63 9.74
CA ARG A 91 -4.60 -1.64 8.70
C ARG A 91 -5.97 -2.15 8.25
N TYR A 92 -6.82 -2.55 9.20
CA TYR A 92 -8.17 -3.03 8.91
C TYR A 92 -9.04 -1.95 8.29
N VAL A 93 -9.01 -0.73 8.85
CA VAL A 93 -9.77 0.42 8.31
C VAL A 93 -9.30 0.74 6.88
N HIS A 94 -7.99 0.73 6.64
CA HIS A 94 -7.44 0.99 5.32
C HIS A 94 -7.83 -0.09 4.30
N PHE A 95 -7.83 -1.37 4.68
CA PHE A 95 -8.36 -2.45 3.85
C PHE A 95 -9.86 -2.34 3.58
N GLY A 96 -10.64 -1.73 4.49
CA GLY A 96 -12.05 -1.41 4.26
C GLY A 96 -12.31 -0.55 3.02
N ASN A 97 -11.33 0.24 2.55
CA ASN A 97 -11.47 1.04 1.33
C ASN A 97 -11.67 0.22 0.05
N TYR A 98 -11.33 -1.09 0.05
CA TYR A 98 -11.70 -1.94 -1.08
C TYR A 98 -13.23 -2.06 -1.23
N ALA A 99 -13.97 -2.11 -0.13
CA ALA A 99 -15.43 -2.11 -0.15
C ALA A 99 -15.97 -0.75 -0.63
N VAL A 100 -15.31 0.36 -0.27
CA VAL A 100 -15.66 1.70 -0.78
C VAL A 100 -15.63 1.71 -2.30
N PHE A 101 -14.59 1.19 -2.94
CA PHE A 101 -14.48 1.19 -4.40
C PHE A 101 -15.63 0.45 -5.09
N VAL A 102 -16.06 -0.69 -4.56
CA VAL A 102 -17.21 -1.44 -5.07
C VAL A 102 -18.51 -0.65 -4.83
N SER A 103 -18.64 -0.06 -3.64
CA SER A 103 -19.78 0.78 -3.26
C SER A 103 -19.93 2.00 -4.17
N VAL A 104 -18.84 2.69 -4.51
CA VAL A 104 -18.86 3.84 -5.43
C VAL A 104 -19.35 3.41 -6.81
N TRP A 105 -18.91 2.24 -7.29
CA TRP A 105 -19.34 1.70 -8.58
C TRP A 105 -20.85 1.47 -8.60
N ILE A 106 -21.38 0.79 -7.57
CA ILE A 106 -22.83 0.54 -7.45
C ILE A 106 -23.60 1.86 -7.33
N HIS A 107 -23.20 2.74 -6.41
CA HIS A 107 -23.83 4.03 -6.19
C HIS A 107 -23.87 4.87 -7.48
N GLY A 108 -22.72 5.05 -8.13
CA GLY A 108 -22.59 5.86 -9.33
C GLY A 108 -23.25 5.25 -10.56
N TRP A 109 -23.17 3.93 -10.74
CA TRP A 109 -23.76 3.25 -11.89
C TRP A 109 -25.28 3.28 -11.86
N PHE A 110 -25.91 3.01 -10.71
CA PHE A 110 -27.37 2.90 -10.64
C PHE A 110 -28.09 4.23 -10.43
N LEU A 111 -27.44 5.25 -9.82
CA LEU A 111 -28.04 6.58 -9.65
C LEU A 111 -27.67 7.58 -10.75
N GLY A 112 -26.52 7.41 -11.40
CA GLY A 112 -26.03 8.36 -12.41
C GLY A 112 -26.46 7.96 -13.81
N SER A 113 -27.53 8.58 -14.34
CA SER A 113 -27.85 8.50 -15.78
C SER A 113 -26.64 8.93 -16.63
N ASP A 114 -25.93 9.97 -16.19
CA ASP A 114 -24.74 10.46 -16.89
C ASP A 114 -23.64 9.42 -16.94
N VAL A 115 -23.53 8.58 -15.91
CA VAL A 115 -22.53 7.51 -15.86
C VAL A 115 -22.85 6.39 -16.84
N GLN A 116 -24.13 6.11 -17.08
CA GLN A 116 -24.58 5.05 -18.00
C GLN A 116 -24.57 5.52 -19.46
N TYR A 117 -24.97 6.77 -19.72
CA TYR A 117 -25.24 7.25 -21.08
C TYR A 117 -24.14 8.17 -21.64
N SER A 118 -23.33 8.81 -20.80
CA SER A 118 -22.21 9.65 -21.28
C SER A 118 -20.92 8.84 -21.52
N ALA A 119 -19.88 9.53 -21.98
CA ALA A 119 -18.53 8.96 -22.09
C ALA A 119 -17.95 8.49 -20.74
N LEU A 120 -18.51 8.91 -19.60
CA LEU A 120 -18.08 8.46 -18.27
C LEU A 120 -18.24 6.94 -18.07
N LYS A 121 -19.11 6.26 -18.83
CA LYS A 121 -19.24 4.79 -18.78
C LYS A 121 -17.93 4.06 -19.08
N TYR A 122 -17.10 4.62 -19.97
CA TYR A 122 -15.81 4.02 -20.33
C TYR A 122 -14.79 4.12 -19.19
N VAL A 123 -14.86 5.18 -18.38
CA VAL A 123 -14.00 5.32 -17.18
C VAL A 123 -14.24 4.15 -16.22
N TRP A 124 -15.51 3.74 -16.05
CA TRP A 124 -15.87 2.62 -15.19
C TRP A 124 -15.49 1.26 -15.76
N ILE A 125 -15.56 1.07 -17.08
CA ILE A 125 -15.05 -0.14 -17.74
C ILE A 125 -13.53 -0.25 -17.51
N VAL A 126 -12.78 0.82 -17.77
CA VAL A 126 -11.33 0.85 -17.53
C VAL A 126 -11.01 0.58 -16.06
N TYR A 127 -11.79 1.16 -15.15
CA TYR A 127 -11.66 0.92 -13.71
C TYR A 127 -11.87 -0.56 -13.35
N ALA A 128 -12.97 -1.17 -13.83
CA ALA A 128 -13.29 -2.58 -13.56
C ALA A 128 -12.24 -3.54 -14.15
N VAL A 129 -11.77 -3.29 -15.37
CA VAL A 129 -10.69 -4.07 -15.98
C VAL A 129 -9.41 -3.94 -15.16
N THR A 130 -9.03 -2.72 -14.76
CA THR A 130 -7.84 -2.48 -13.94
C THR A 130 -7.94 -3.16 -12.58
N ALA A 131 -9.13 -3.18 -11.98
CA ALA A 131 -9.43 -3.92 -10.76
C ALA A 131 -9.22 -5.43 -10.93
N GLY A 132 -9.82 -6.00 -11.97
CA GLY A 132 -9.71 -7.43 -12.28
C GLY A 132 -8.26 -7.85 -12.53
N VAL A 133 -7.53 -7.11 -13.36
CA VAL A 133 -6.09 -7.34 -13.61
C VAL A 133 -5.30 -7.26 -12.31
N ALA A 134 -5.54 -6.28 -11.44
CA ALA A 134 -4.85 -6.16 -10.17
C ALA A 134 -5.13 -7.36 -9.22
N VAL A 135 -6.35 -7.89 -9.21
CA VAL A 135 -6.70 -9.10 -8.45
C VAL A 135 -5.98 -10.32 -9.03
N LEU A 136 -6.01 -10.50 -10.35
CA LEU A 136 -5.33 -11.61 -11.02
C LEU A 136 -3.82 -11.58 -10.79
N LEU A 137 -3.19 -10.40 -10.89
CA LEU A 137 -1.77 -10.23 -10.59
C LEU A 137 -1.44 -10.56 -9.13
N LYS A 138 -2.31 -10.19 -8.17
CA LYS A 138 -2.12 -10.60 -6.76
C LYS A 138 -2.26 -12.10 -6.56
N LEU A 139 -3.20 -12.75 -7.24
CA LEU A 139 -3.37 -14.19 -7.18
C LEU A 139 -2.17 -14.90 -7.79
N TYR A 140 -1.72 -14.46 -8.97
CA TYR A 140 -0.48 -14.93 -9.58
C TYR A 140 0.71 -14.72 -8.64
N ASP A 141 0.88 -13.53 -8.09
CA ASP A 141 1.97 -13.22 -7.15
C ASP A 141 1.90 -14.07 -5.88
N ARG A 142 0.72 -14.52 -5.43
CA ARG A 142 0.55 -15.43 -4.29
C ARG A 142 1.06 -16.84 -4.59
N PHE A 143 0.92 -17.31 -5.83
CA PHE A 143 1.28 -18.69 -6.21
C PHE A 143 2.60 -18.80 -6.97
N ARG A 144 3.12 -17.71 -7.53
CA ARG A 144 4.41 -17.75 -8.23
C ARG A 144 5.53 -18.17 -7.26
N PRO A 145 6.45 -19.05 -7.69
CA PRO A 145 7.64 -19.36 -6.90
C PRO A 145 8.47 -18.09 -6.68
N ALA A 146 9.27 -18.07 -5.61
CA ALA A 146 10.26 -17.02 -5.44
C ALA A 146 11.17 -17.00 -6.68
N LYS A 147 11.55 -15.81 -7.16
CA LYS A 147 12.49 -15.71 -8.29
C LYS A 147 13.76 -16.48 -7.90
N PRO A 148 14.23 -17.44 -8.72
CA PRO A 148 15.55 -17.99 -8.53
C PRO A 148 16.53 -16.83 -8.70
N VAL A 149 17.26 -16.51 -7.65
CA VAL A 149 18.38 -15.59 -7.77
C VAL A 149 19.59 -16.45 -8.08
N HIS A 150 20.32 -16.11 -9.14
CA HIS A 150 21.62 -16.71 -9.40
C HIS A 150 22.54 -16.34 -8.25
N GLN A 151 22.69 -17.27 -7.30
CA GLN A 151 23.78 -17.21 -6.35
C GLN A 151 25.05 -17.39 -7.16
N THR A 152 25.79 -16.30 -7.36
CA THR A 152 27.11 -16.41 -7.97
C THR A 152 28.10 -16.99 -6.96
N GLY A 153 27.69 -17.07 -5.68
CA GLY A 153 28.54 -17.48 -4.57
C GLY A 153 29.62 -16.45 -4.25
N ALA A 154 29.68 -15.36 -5.01
CA ALA A 154 30.70 -14.33 -4.90
C ALA A 154 30.38 -13.37 -3.75
N TRP A 155 31.41 -13.05 -2.98
CA TRP A 155 31.36 -12.00 -1.97
C TRP A 155 31.44 -10.64 -2.65
N VAL A 156 30.39 -9.83 -2.50
CA VAL A 156 30.37 -8.47 -3.06
C VAL A 156 30.32 -7.46 -1.93
N LYS A 157 31.25 -6.51 -1.95
CA LYS A 157 31.23 -5.36 -1.05
C LYS A 157 30.00 -4.50 -1.35
N ALA A 158 29.16 -4.30 -0.35
CA ALA A 158 27.90 -3.56 -0.51
C ALA A 158 27.76 -2.39 0.46
N ALA A 159 28.47 -2.40 1.58
CA ALA A 159 28.43 -1.33 2.58
C ALA A 159 29.74 -1.25 3.37
N THR A 160 29.83 -0.27 4.28
CA THR A 160 30.89 -0.18 5.29
C THR A 160 30.33 -0.20 6.71
N THR A 161 31.16 -0.56 7.69
CA THR A 161 30.79 -0.56 9.12
C THR A 161 30.32 0.82 9.60
N ALA A 162 30.88 1.90 9.06
CA ALA A 162 30.48 3.27 9.38
C ALA A 162 29.10 3.66 8.83
N GLN A 163 28.68 3.05 7.71
CA GLN A 163 27.36 3.31 7.11
C GLN A 163 26.23 2.57 7.83
N VAL A 164 26.51 1.37 8.33
CA VAL A 164 25.52 0.48 8.95
C VAL A 164 25.54 0.65 10.48
N VAL A 165 24.93 1.73 10.94
CA VAL A 165 24.87 2.06 12.37
C VAL A 165 23.73 1.33 13.10
N PRO A 166 23.86 1.03 14.41
CA PRO A 166 22.79 0.40 15.18
C PRO A 166 21.47 1.18 15.14
N GLY A 167 20.35 0.43 15.10
CA GLY A 167 19.00 1.00 15.15
C GLY A 167 18.52 1.70 13.87
N LYS A 168 19.34 1.75 12.81
CA LYS A 168 18.96 2.23 11.48
C LYS A 168 19.28 1.18 10.43
N ALA A 169 18.46 1.15 9.37
CA ALA A 169 18.75 0.35 8.20
C ALA A 169 19.52 1.18 7.17
N PHE A 170 20.46 0.55 6.48
CA PHE A 170 21.19 1.14 5.37
C PHE A 170 20.82 0.44 4.06
N LEU A 171 20.56 1.21 3.00
CA LEU A 171 20.25 0.65 1.68
C LEU A 171 21.52 0.57 0.85
N ALA A 172 21.85 -0.64 0.39
CA ALA A 172 22.84 -0.87 -0.64
C ALA A 172 22.19 -1.42 -1.91
N THR A 173 22.65 -0.96 -3.06
CA THR A 173 22.22 -1.49 -4.36
C THR A 173 23.41 -2.13 -5.04
N VAL A 174 23.30 -3.43 -5.36
CA VAL A 174 24.32 -4.18 -6.09
C VAL A 174 23.69 -4.73 -7.37
N GLY A 175 24.07 -4.18 -8.52
CA GLY A 175 23.40 -4.45 -9.78
C GLY A 175 21.91 -4.07 -9.70
N THR A 176 21.02 -5.05 -9.84
CA THR A 176 19.56 -4.85 -9.71
C THR A 176 19.01 -5.19 -8.31
N GLN A 177 19.86 -5.71 -7.41
CA GLN A 177 19.44 -6.14 -6.08
C GLN A 177 19.48 -4.97 -5.09
N GLN A 178 18.40 -4.78 -4.34
CA GLN A 178 18.33 -3.83 -3.24
C GLN A 178 18.41 -4.57 -1.91
N ILE A 179 19.42 -4.26 -1.11
CA ILE A 179 19.76 -4.96 0.13
C ILE A 179 19.61 -3.99 1.29
N ALA A 180 18.81 -4.37 2.29
CA ALA A 180 18.71 -3.65 3.54
C ALA A 180 19.71 -4.24 4.54
N TRP A 181 20.64 -3.40 4.99
CA TRP A 181 21.69 -3.72 5.95
C TRP A 181 21.30 -3.25 7.34
N PHE A 182 21.63 -4.06 8.34
CA PHE A 182 21.28 -3.81 9.73
C PHE A 182 22.48 -4.12 10.62
N ASN A 183 22.63 -3.34 11.69
CA ASN A 183 23.53 -3.64 12.79
C ASN A 183 22.68 -3.91 14.04
N PHE A 184 22.69 -5.16 14.50
CA PHE A 184 21.96 -5.60 15.67
C PHE A 184 22.93 -6.29 16.65
N ASN A 185 23.06 -5.74 17.85
CA ASN A 185 24.00 -6.19 18.88
C ASN A 185 25.44 -6.35 18.38
N GLY A 186 25.93 -5.41 17.56
CA GLY A 186 27.29 -5.42 17.02
C GLY A 186 27.55 -6.42 15.89
N LYS A 187 26.52 -7.18 15.47
CA LYS A 187 26.56 -8.07 14.32
C LYS A 187 25.82 -7.46 13.14
N TYR A 188 26.33 -7.72 11.93
CA TYR A 188 25.78 -7.19 10.69
C TYR A 188 24.92 -8.24 9.99
N TYR A 189 23.75 -7.82 9.54
CA TYR A 189 22.80 -8.66 8.81
C TYR A 189 22.34 -7.94 7.56
N ALA A 190 22.00 -8.73 6.54
CA ALA A 190 21.54 -8.22 5.26
C ALA A 190 20.36 -9.06 4.80
N ILE A 191 19.25 -8.40 4.48
CA ILE A 191 18.07 -9.02 3.88
C ILE A 191 17.61 -8.22 2.67
N ASP A 192 16.72 -8.80 1.87
CA ASP A 192 16.06 -8.07 0.79
C ASP A 192 15.41 -6.78 1.29
N ASN A 193 15.67 -5.67 0.61
CA ASN A 193 15.05 -4.39 0.95
C ASN A 193 13.57 -4.33 0.53
N VAL A 194 13.19 -5.10 -0.48
CA VAL A 194 11.87 -5.03 -1.11
C VAL A 194 10.91 -5.98 -0.39
N CYS A 195 10.05 -5.43 0.47
CA CYS A 195 9.11 -6.21 1.26
C CYS A 195 8.26 -7.16 0.39
N SER A 196 8.20 -8.42 0.80
CA SER A 196 7.57 -9.53 0.07
C SER A 196 6.05 -9.44 -0.01
N HIS A 197 5.43 -8.48 0.70
CA HIS A 197 3.99 -8.23 0.65
C HIS A 197 3.59 -7.32 -0.51
N ALA A 198 4.17 -6.12 -0.57
CA ALA A 198 3.75 -5.08 -1.49
C ALA A 198 4.91 -4.23 -1.99
N ASN A 199 6.15 -4.75 -1.94
CA ASN A 199 7.37 -4.07 -2.40
C ASN A 199 7.77 -2.82 -1.60
N GLY A 200 7.31 -2.69 -0.36
CA GLY A 200 7.69 -1.57 0.51
C GLY A 200 9.17 -1.59 0.89
N PRO A 201 9.83 -0.43 1.01
CA PRO A 201 11.26 -0.33 1.31
C PRO A 201 11.52 -0.58 2.80
N LEU A 202 12.08 -1.73 3.14
CA LEU A 202 12.39 -2.09 4.54
C LEU A 202 13.44 -1.16 5.15
N CYS A 203 14.33 -0.58 4.35
CA CYS A 203 15.32 0.40 4.82
C CYS A 203 14.69 1.69 5.38
N GLN A 204 13.45 2.00 5.00
CA GLN A 204 12.68 3.13 5.54
C GLN A 204 11.76 2.70 6.69
N GLY A 205 11.82 1.44 7.11
CA GLY A 205 11.05 0.88 8.20
C GLY A 205 11.57 1.28 9.58
N SER A 206 10.76 1.03 10.61
CA SER A 206 11.19 1.17 12.01
C SER A 206 11.82 -0.14 12.50
N ILE A 207 12.88 -0.03 13.28
CA ILE A 207 13.57 -1.17 13.90
C ILE A 207 13.26 -1.20 15.40
N ASN A 208 12.92 -2.37 15.92
CA ASN A 208 12.80 -2.63 17.35
C ASN A 208 13.43 -3.99 17.68
N GLY A 209 14.56 -3.97 18.39
CA GLY A 209 15.36 -5.18 18.60
C GLY A 209 15.80 -5.80 17.28
N ALA A 210 15.58 -7.10 17.13
CA ALA A 210 15.86 -7.86 15.90
C ALA A 210 14.76 -7.73 14.83
N VAL A 211 13.80 -6.82 14.98
CA VAL A 211 12.62 -6.75 14.12
C VAL A 211 12.60 -5.48 13.29
N VAL A 212 12.45 -5.63 11.96
CA VAL A 212 12.17 -4.52 11.05
C VAL A 212 10.69 -4.51 10.67
N THR A 213 10.03 -3.36 10.84
CA THR A 213 8.63 -3.14 10.47
C THR A 213 8.55 -2.35 9.17
N CYS A 214 7.99 -2.96 8.13
CA CYS A 214 7.80 -2.33 6.82
C CYS A 214 6.93 -1.06 6.94
N PRO A 215 7.34 0.08 6.35
CA PRO A 215 6.64 1.35 6.53
C PRO A 215 5.29 1.44 5.80
N TRP A 216 4.98 0.49 4.92
CA TRP A 216 3.74 0.54 4.12
C TRP A 216 2.57 -0.13 4.80
N HIS A 217 2.70 -1.41 5.14
CA HIS A 217 1.60 -2.20 5.71
C HIS A 217 1.99 -2.89 7.02
N SER A 218 3.11 -2.48 7.61
CA SER A 218 3.59 -2.95 8.92
C SER A 218 3.88 -4.44 9.02
N SER A 219 4.13 -5.12 7.89
CA SER A 219 4.71 -6.46 7.94
C SER A 219 6.01 -6.42 8.73
N GLN A 220 6.18 -7.34 9.67
CA GLN A 220 7.36 -7.44 10.50
C GLN A 220 8.21 -8.63 10.07
N PHE A 221 9.52 -8.41 9.99
CA PHE A 221 10.49 -9.44 9.65
C PHE A 221 11.59 -9.49 10.69
N ASP A 222 12.06 -10.70 10.97
CA ASP A 222 13.28 -10.91 11.72
C ASP A 222 14.49 -10.49 10.85
N ILE A 223 15.31 -9.59 11.37
CA ILE A 223 16.48 -9.03 10.68
C ILE A 223 17.58 -10.09 10.46
N THR A 224 17.66 -11.07 11.35
CA THR A 224 18.75 -12.06 11.37
C THR A 224 18.50 -13.24 10.43
N THR A 225 17.23 -13.56 10.19
CA THR A 225 16.81 -14.72 9.37
C THR A 225 15.97 -14.34 8.16
N GLY A 226 15.40 -13.13 8.12
CA GLY A 226 14.41 -12.72 7.13
C GLY A 226 13.02 -13.31 7.35
N ALA A 227 12.79 -14.10 8.41
CA ALA A 227 11.50 -14.74 8.68
C ALA A 227 10.37 -13.72 8.86
N VAL A 228 9.15 -14.08 8.44
CA VAL A 228 7.96 -13.26 8.70
C VAL A 228 7.56 -13.45 10.16
N LEU A 229 7.50 -12.37 10.92
CA LEU A 229 7.03 -12.37 12.30
C LEU A 229 5.57 -11.89 12.39
N GLU A 230 5.21 -10.89 11.58
CA GLU A 230 3.85 -10.39 11.51
C GLU A 230 3.47 -10.07 10.06
N GLY A 231 2.27 -10.50 9.66
CA GLY A 231 1.70 -10.19 8.35
C GLY A 231 1.43 -8.70 8.15
N PRO A 232 0.99 -8.28 6.95
CA PRO A 232 0.34 -9.11 5.92
C PRO A 232 1.29 -9.85 4.95
N ALA A 233 2.61 -9.68 5.08
CA ALA A 233 3.56 -10.54 4.35
C ALA A 233 3.33 -12.01 4.68
N ARG A 234 3.53 -12.88 3.70
CA ARG A 234 3.41 -14.34 3.85
C ARG A 234 4.69 -15.09 3.49
N ARG A 235 5.63 -14.42 2.82
CA ARG A 235 6.91 -14.98 2.40
C ARG A 235 8.03 -14.31 3.19
N PRO A 236 9.03 -15.07 3.65
CA PRO A 236 10.21 -14.48 4.28
C PRO A 236 10.93 -13.55 3.30
N GLN A 237 11.72 -12.62 3.83
CA GLN A 237 12.77 -11.96 3.08
C GLN A 237 13.91 -12.94 2.85
N ARG A 238 14.60 -12.79 1.71
CA ARG A 238 15.88 -13.47 1.54
C ARG A 238 16.89 -12.86 2.51
N SER A 239 17.59 -13.69 3.27
CA SER A 239 18.79 -13.30 4.03
C SER A 239 20.05 -13.60 3.24
N TYR A 240 21.03 -12.70 3.31
CA TYR A 240 22.33 -12.84 2.68
C TYR A 240 23.38 -13.19 3.74
N PRO A 241 24.23 -14.20 3.51
CA PRO A 241 25.44 -14.38 4.30
C PRO A 241 26.28 -13.10 4.25
N VAL A 242 26.78 -12.68 5.42
CA VAL A 242 27.57 -11.45 5.58
C VAL A 242 28.97 -11.78 6.08
N LYS A 243 29.98 -11.11 5.51
CA LYS A 243 31.37 -11.14 5.96
C LYS A 243 31.86 -9.71 6.22
N VAL A 244 32.66 -9.54 7.26
CA VAL A 244 33.32 -8.28 7.60
C VAL A 244 34.81 -8.41 7.28
N GLU A 245 35.35 -7.51 6.46
CA GLU A 245 36.77 -7.45 6.13
C GLU A 245 37.28 -6.01 6.37
N GLY A 246 37.94 -5.81 7.50
CA GLY A 246 38.28 -4.48 8.00
C GLY A 246 37.03 -3.63 8.17
N ASN A 247 36.92 -2.55 7.40
CA ASN A 247 35.75 -1.66 7.39
C ASN A 247 34.70 -2.02 6.32
N SER A 248 34.95 -3.04 5.50
CA SER A 248 34.06 -3.43 4.41
C SER A 248 33.07 -4.51 4.86
N LEU A 249 31.81 -4.33 4.49
CA LEU A 249 30.75 -5.31 4.66
C LEU A 249 30.45 -5.94 3.30
N LEU A 250 30.63 -7.25 3.21
CA LEU A 250 30.38 -8.05 2.02
C LEU A 250 29.15 -8.92 2.22
N ALA A 251 28.32 -9.03 1.19
CA ALA A 251 27.21 -9.98 1.13
C ALA A 251 27.46 -11.00 0.02
N GLN A 252 27.07 -12.25 0.26
CA GLN A 252 27.11 -13.31 -0.75
C GLN A 252 25.78 -13.33 -1.53
N LEU A 253 25.82 -12.97 -2.81
CA LEU A 253 24.63 -12.82 -3.66
C LEU A 253 24.26 -14.07 -4.43
#